data_AF-A0AAN8IT11-F1
#
_entry.id   AF-A0AAN8IT11-F1
#
_cell.length_a   1.000
_cell.length_b   1.000
_cell.length_c   1.000
_cell.angle_alpha   90.00
_cell.angle_beta   90.00
_cell.angle_gamma   90.00
#
_symmetry.space_group_name_H-M   'P 1'
#
loop_
_entity.id
_entity.type
_entity.pdbx_description
1 polymer ?
#
loop_
_entity_poly.entity_id
_entity_poly.type
_entity_poly.pdbx_seq_one_letter_code
_entity_poly.pdbx_strand_id
1 'polypeptide(L)' 'IRQRSSASVAKEMKEIFRVASTGDLQGALFRHELYRKTNDVPDWGVVKLSSVFLAHGHERESRSLLEQHYEETGGHHRLG' A
#
# COMPACT_ATOMS: atom_id res chain seq x y z
N ILE A 1 -6.61 9.06 19.09
CA ILE A 1 -6.22 8.32 17.87
C ILE A 1 -5.71 6.95 18.31
N ARG A 2 -6.44 5.86 18.02
CA ARG A 2 -6.10 4.52 18.49
C ARG A 2 -4.96 3.99 17.62
N GLN A 3 -3.71 4.05 18.10
CA GLN A 3 -2.60 3.33 17.48
C GLN A 3 -2.94 1.83 17.50
N ARG A 4 -3.27 1.24 16.34
CA ARG A 4 -3.34 -0.22 16.22
C ARG A 4 -1.93 -0.77 16.35
N SER A 5 -1.77 -1.89 17.05
CA SER A 5 -0.46 -2.52 17.21
C SER A 5 0.15 -2.84 15.83
N SER A 6 1.48 -2.76 15.73
CA SER A 6 2.24 -3.08 14.50
C SER A 6 1.89 -4.47 13.94
N ALA A 7 1.55 -5.43 14.80
CA ALA A 7 1.07 -6.76 14.43
C ALA A 7 -0.28 -6.72 13.68
N SER A 8 -1.17 -5.79 14.04
CA SER A 8 -2.45 -5.59 13.33
C SER A 8 -2.24 -5.02 11.93
N VAL A 9 -1.30 -4.11 11.76
CA VAL A 9 -0.98 -3.51 10.45
C VAL A 9 -0.35 -4.53 9.52
N ALA A 10 0.62 -5.29 10.03
CA ALA A 10 1.27 -6.33 9.26
C ALA A 10 0.31 -7.43 8.81
N LYS A 11 -0.67 -7.78 9.65
CA LYS A 11 -1.72 -8.75 9.30
C LYS A 11 -2.59 -8.25 8.15
N GLU A 12 -3.04 -7.00 8.20
CA GLU A 12 -3.92 -6.45 7.16
C GLU A 12 -3.19 -6.31 5.82
N MET A 13 -1.96 -5.82 5.83
CA MET A 13 -1.15 -5.72 4.61
C MET A 13 -0.90 -7.09 3.97
N LYS A 14 -0.66 -8.14 4.77
CA LYS A 14 -0.52 -9.52 4.26
C LYS A 14 -1.81 -10.00 3.59
N GLU A 15 -2.96 -9.66 4.13
CA GLU A 15 -4.25 -10.02 3.53
C GLU A 15 -4.47 -9.29 2.20
N ILE A 16 -4.14 -8.00 2.13
CA ILE A 16 -4.16 -7.23 0.88
C ILE A 16 -3.25 -7.87 -0.18
N PHE A 17 -2.01 -8.24 0.19
CA PHE A 17 -1.10 -8.91 -0.75
C PHE A 17 -1.62 -10.26 -1.20
N ARG A 18 -2.24 -11.03 -0.30
CA ARG A 18 -2.82 -12.33 -0.63
C ARG A 18 -3.89 -12.18 -1.70
N VAL A 19 -4.79 -11.20 -1.56
CA VAL A 19 -5.83 -10.87 -2.56
C VAL A 19 -5.19 -10.49 -3.88
N ALA A 20 -4.20 -9.59 -3.87
CA ALA A 20 -3.48 -9.17 -5.08
C ALA A 20 -2.80 -10.36 -5.78
N SER A 21 -2.12 -11.22 -5.02
CA SER A 21 -1.38 -12.38 -5.54
C SER A 21 -2.29 -13.46 -6.13
N THR A 22 -3.58 -13.47 -5.76
CA THR A 22 -4.58 -14.35 -6.39
C THR A 22 -5.13 -13.80 -7.71
N GLY A 23 -4.65 -12.65 -8.17
CA GLY A 23 -5.07 -11.99 -9.41
C GLY A 23 -6.19 -10.96 -9.22
N ASP A 24 -6.77 -10.85 -8.01
CA ASP A 24 -7.76 -9.82 -7.68
C ASP A 24 -7.08 -8.49 -7.32
N LEU A 25 -6.48 -7.85 -8.32
CA LEU A 25 -5.74 -6.60 -8.12
C LEU A 25 -6.67 -5.44 -7.74
N GLN A 26 -7.86 -5.37 -8.34
CA GLN A 26 -8.83 -4.31 -8.03
C GLN A 26 -9.38 -4.44 -6.60
N GLY A 27 -9.68 -5.67 -6.16
CA GLY A 27 -10.08 -5.93 -4.77
C GLY A 27 -8.96 -5.59 -3.77
N ALA A 28 -7.70 -5.87 -4.12
CA ALA A 28 -6.56 -5.48 -3.30
C ALA A 28 -6.39 -3.95 -3.22
N LEU A 29 -6.53 -3.24 -4.34
CA LEU A 29 -6.43 -1.78 -4.39
C LEU A 29 -7.53 -1.13 -3.55
N PHE A 30 -8.77 -1.56 -3.74
CA PHE A 30 -9.91 -1.07 -2.97
C PHE A 30 -9.74 -1.27 -1.46
N ARG A 31 -9.28 -2.45 -1.04
CA ARG A 31 -8.99 -2.74 0.37
C ARG A 31 -7.87 -1.87 0.92
N HIS A 32 -6.78 -1.70 0.16
CA HIS A 32 -5.69 -0.82 0.53
C HIS A 32 -6.16 0.62 0.72
N GLU A 33 -7.00 1.12 -0.18
CA GLU A 33 -7.53 2.49 -0.11
C GLU A 33 -8.53 2.69 1.04
N LEU A 34 -9.34 1.68 1.36
CA LEU A 34 -10.17 1.72 2.55
C LEU A 34 -9.32 1.69 3.84
N TYR A 35 -8.27 0.89 3.84
CA TYR A 35 -7.41 0.71 5.01
C TYR A 35 -6.65 1.99 5.35
N ARG A 36 -6.01 2.62 4.37
CA ARG A 36 -5.21 3.84 4.56
C ARG A 36 -6.02 5.05 5.04
N LYS A 37 -7.33 5.10 4.80
CA LYS A 37 -8.20 6.20 5.26
C LYS A 37 -8.23 6.34 6.78
N THR A 38 -7.95 5.26 7.51
CA THR A 38 -8.04 5.23 8.99
C THR A 38 -6.77 4.71 9.68
N ASN A 39 -5.75 4.33 8.90
CA ASN A 39 -4.53 3.72 9.42
C ASN A 39 -3.32 4.22 8.63
N ASP A 40 -2.21 4.45 9.33
CA ASP A 40 -0.94 4.73 8.67
C ASP A 40 -0.44 3.45 7.97
N VAL A 41 -0.22 3.55 6.66
CA VAL A 41 0.36 2.45 5.89
C VAL A 41 1.89 2.59 5.94
N PRO A 42 2.62 1.54 6.32
CA PRO A 42 4.07 1.61 6.36
C PRO A 42 4.65 1.53 4.93
N ASP A 43 5.81 2.16 4.72
CA ASP A 43 6.50 2.22 3.42
C ASP A 43 6.69 0.83 2.79
N TRP A 44 7.11 -0.16 3.59
CA TRP A 44 7.29 -1.54 3.11
C TRP A 44 5.98 -2.15 2.59
N GLY A 45 4.84 -1.71 3.14
CA GLY A 45 3.51 -2.13 2.74
C GLY A 45 3.20 -1.69 1.32
N VAL A 46 3.45 -0.42 1.02
CA VAL A 46 3.22 0.18 -0.29
C VAL A 46 4.20 -0.37 -1.32
N VAL A 47 5.50 -0.45 -0.99
CA VAL A 47 6.53 -1.00 -1.90
C VAL A 47 6.23 -2.45 -2.29
N LYS A 48 5.75 -3.25 -1.35
CA LYS A 48 5.40 -4.64 -1.64
C LYS A 48 4.13 -4.75 -2.47
N LEU A 49 3.12 -3.92 -2.21
CA LEU A 49 1.92 -3.89 -3.04
C LEU A 49 2.25 -3.45 -4.47
N SER A 50 3.02 -2.38 -4.65
CA SER A 50 3.43 -1.91 -5.98
C SER A 50 4.24 -2.97 -6.73
N SER A 51 5.14 -3.68 -6.06
CA SER A 51 5.88 -4.81 -6.65
C SER A 51 4.96 -5.92 -7.16
N VAL A 52 3.87 -6.21 -6.45
CA VAL A 52 2.86 -7.19 -6.92
C VAL A 52 2.18 -6.64 -8.18
N PHE A 53 1.71 -5.39 -8.18
CA PHE A 53 1.09 -4.80 -9.37
C PHE A 53 2.01 -4.81 -10.59
N LEU A 54 3.29 -4.47 -10.38
CA LEU A 54 4.30 -4.52 -11.43
C LEU A 54 4.49 -5.93 -11.99
N ALA A 55 4.55 -6.95 -11.12
CA ALA A 55 4.67 -8.35 -11.55
C ALA A 55 3.47 -8.86 -12.37
N HIS A 56 2.31 -8.22 -12.20
CA HIS A 56 1.11 -8.51 -12.99
C HIS A 56 0.95 -7.61 -14.23
N GLY A 57 1.94 -6.77 -14.57
CA GLY A 57 1.90 -5.89 -15.74
C GLY A 57 1.11 -4.57 -15.53
N HIS A 58 0.73 -4.25 -14.29
CA HIS A 58 0.02 -3.02 -13.93
C HIS A 58 1.00 -1.92 -13.51
N GLU A 59 1.87 -1.51 -14.44
CA GLU A 59 2.93 -0.53 -14.20
C GLU A 59 2.39 0.83 -13.74
N ARG A 60 1.26 1.26 -14.31
CA ARG A 60 0.65 2.56 -14.00
C ARG A 60 0.16 2.59 -12.56
N GLU A 61 -0.60 1.59 -12.14
CA GLU A 61 -1.13 1.47 -10.79
C GLU A 61 -0.01 1.27 -9.76
N SER A 62 1.02 0.47 -10.10
CA SER A 62 2.24 0.33 -9.30
C SER A 62 2.90 1.69 -9.05
N ARG A 63 3.02 2.53 -10.08
CA ARG A 63 3.60 3.88 -9.97
C ARG A 63 2.71 4.79 -9.13
N SER A 64 1.41 4.85 -9.40
CA SER A 64 0.48 5.70 -8.65
C SER A 64 0.44 5.37 -7.16
N LEU A 65 0.55 4.09 -6.78
CA LEU A 65 0.67 3.70 -5.37
C LEU A 65 1.87 4.34 -4.67
N LEU A 66 3.02 4.36 -5.34
CA LEU A 66 4.26 4.94 -4.79
C LEU A 66 4.19 6.47 -4.76
N GLU A 67 3.80 7.10 -5.88
CA GLU A 67 3.68 8.56 -5.98
C GLU A 67 2.76 9.12 -4.90
N GLN A 68 1.56 8.54 -4.78
CA GLN A 68 0.59 9.00 -3.78
C GLN A 68 1.12 8.84 -2.35
N HIS A 69 1.81 7.73 -2.06
CA HIS A 69 2.39 7.51 -0.73
C HIS A 69 3.53 8.49 -0.43
N TYR A 70 4.37 8.81 -1.42
CA TYR A 70 5.44 9.81 -1.27
C TYR A 70 4.90 11.23 -1.05
N GLU A 71 3.85 11.61 -1.77
CA GLU A 71 3.18 12.90 -1.60
C GLU A 71 2.60 13.03 -0.18
N GLU A 72 1.93 11.99 0.31
CA GLU A 72 1.28 11.99 1.63
C GLU A 72 2.28 11.92 2.79
N THR A 73 3.41 11.24 2.62
CA THR A 73 4.45 11.12 3.65
C THR A 73 5.48 12.26 3.63
N GLY A 74 5.27 13.27 2.78
CA GLY A 74 6.04 14.52 2.79
C GLY A 74 7.38 14.45 2.05
N GLY A 75 7.42 13.78 0.89
CA GLY A 75 8.62 13.65 0.04
C GLY A 75 9.36 14.96 -0.28
N HIS A 76 8.74 16.14 -0.11
CA HIS A 76 9.40 17.43 -0.24
C HIS A 76 10.32 17.84 0.94
N HIS A 77 10.28 17.17 2.10
CA HIS A 77 11.08 17.54 3.27
C HIS A 77 12.23 16.58 3.61
N ARG A 78 12.43 15.52 2.82
CA ARG A 78 13.48 14.49 3.09
C ARG A 78 14.64 14.49 2.09
N LEU A 79 14.59 15.34 1.06
CA LEU A 79 15.64 15.53 0.06
C LEU A 79 16.30 16.93 0.13
N GLY A 80 15.97 17.72 1.16
CA GLY A 80 16.56 19.05 1.42
C GLY A 80 17.70 18.98 2.43
#